data_AF-A0A0R3MR00-F1
#
_entry.id   AF-A0A0R3MR00-F1
#
_cell.length_a   1.000
_cell.length_b   1.000
_cell.length_c   1.000
_cell.angle_alpha   90.00
_cell.angle_beta   90.00
_cell.angle_gamma   90.00
#
_symmetry.space_group_name_H-M   'P 1'
#
loop_
_entity.id
_entity.type
_entity.pdbx_description
1 polymer ?
#
loop_
_entity_poly.entity_id
_entity_poly.type
_entity_poly.pdbx_seq_one_letter_code
_entity_poly.pdbx_strand_id
1 'polypeptide(L)'
;MNEEVYANGRTYAEHCAWLGSLTGNEYRIVHMPIGHLMSMAYVSYFKYALLNCEMTAAERLRLLDGIAKCVHGPITSEAIEVIDPACATALQILKEINSVGRERACQAFHNGDCFRILARLNPSLLRALELCRLGPVPERPQTAAS
;
A
#
# COMPACT_ATOMS: atom_id res chain seq x y z
N MET A 1 28.20 -15.53 20.87
CA MET A 1 27.81 -14.18 20.44
C MET A 1 26.44 -14.34 19.82
N ASN A 2 25.40 -13.84 20.48
CA ASN A 2 24.07 -13.83 19.87
C ASN A 2 24.08 -12.71 18.82
N GLU A 3 23.87 -13.05 17.56
CA GLU A 3 23.72 -12.05 16.51
C GLU A 3 22.48 -11.20 16.83
N GLU A 4 22.67 -9.89 17.00
CA GLU A 4 21.59 -8.99 17.36
C GLU A 4 20.58 -8.89 16.21
N VAL A 5 19.31 -9.12 16.54
CA VAL A 5 18.19 -8.94 15.62
C VAL A 5 18.04 -7.46 15.32
N TYR A 6 18.17 -7.07 14.05
CA TYR A 6 18.10 -5.68 13.59
C TYR A 6 16.67 -5.28 13.23
N ALA A 7 16.02 -6.01 12.32
CA ALA A 7 14.69 -5.67 11.84
C ALA A 7 13.92 -6.90 11.34
N ASN A 8 12.63 -7.01 11.70
CA ASN A 8 11.73 -8.08 11.26
C ASN A 8 12.32 -9.50 11.46
N GLY A 9 12.95 -9.73 12.62
CA GLY A 9 13.57 -11.02 12.95
C GLY A 9 14.87 -11.33 12.21
N ARG A 10 15.41 -10.40 11.41
CA ARG A 10 16.66 -10.56 10.65
C ARG A 10 17.82 -9.87 11.33
N THR A 11 19.02 -10.43 11.19
CA THR A 11 20.28 -9.71 11.44
C THR A 11 20.45 -8.57 10.43
N TYR A 12 21.40 -7.66 10.67
CA TYR A 12 21.68 -6.59 9.72
C TYR A 12 22.10 -7.12 8.34
N ALA A 13 22.98 -8.12 8.29
CA ALA A 13 23.43 -8.73 7.04
C ALA A 13 22.27 -9.40 6.27
N GLU A 14 21.40 -10.13 6.97
CA GLU A 14 20.20 -10.72 6.38
C GLU A 14 19.22 -9.66 5.88
N HIS A 15 19.07 -8.53 6.60
CA HIS A 15 18.21 -7.43 6.17
C HIS A 15 18.74 -6.75 4.91
N CYS A 16 20.05 -6.49 4.82
CA CYS A 16 20.69 -5.94 3.61
C CYS A 16 20.58 -6.89 2.43
N ALA A 17 20.82 -8.19 2.62
CA ALA A 17 20.66 -9.20 1.58
C ALA A 17 19.19 -9.29 1.10
N TRP A 18 18.24 -9.22 2.04
CA TRP A 18 16.82 -9.17 1.72
C TRP A 18 16.48 -7.93 0.87
N LEU A 19 16.89 -6.72 1.29
CA LEU A 19 16.68 -5.50 0.52
C LEU A 19 17.26 -5.60 -0.90
N GLY A 20 18.48 -6.12 -1.04
CA GLY A 20 19.13 -6.33 -2.34
C GLY A 20 18.40 -7.33 -3.24
N SER A 21 17.66 -8.27 -2.65
CA SER A 21 16.88 -9.26 -3.40
C SER A 21 15.54 -8.76 -3.96
N LEU A 22 15.07 -7.59 -3.50
CA LEU A 22 13.75 -7.07 -3.87
C LEU A 22 13.70 -6.66 -5.34
N THR A 23 12.66 -7.09 -6.04
CA THR A 23 12.38 -6.73 -7.43
C THR A 23 10.88 -6.48 -7.62
N GLY A 24 10.51 -5.86 -8.74
CA GLY A 24 9.10 -5.70 -9.14
C GLY A 24 8.21 -5.10 -8.05
N ASN A 25 7.06 -5.72 -7.79
CA ASN A 25 6.08 -5.21 -6.83
C ASN A 25 6.57 -5.27 -5.37
N GLU A 26 7.39 -6.24 -4.99
CA GLU A 26 7.94 -6.29 -3.63
C GLU A 26 8.90 -5.12 -3.38
N TYR A 27 9.73 -4.77 -4.36
CA TYR A 27 10.54 -3.54 -4.30
C TYR A 27 9.64 -2.31 -4.12
N ARG A 28 8.59 -2.20 -4.93
CA ARG A 28 7.67 -1.06 -4.88
C ARG A 28 6.95 -0.96 -3.54
N ILE A 29 6.53 -2.07 -2.94
CA ILE A 29 5.86 -2.09 -1.63
C ILE A 29 6.83 -1.59 -0.56
N VAL A 30 8.04 -2.14 -0.50
CA VAL A 30 9.02 -1.81 0.55
C VAL A 30 9.53 -0.38 0.45
N HIS A 31 9.77 0.11 -0.76
CA HIS A 31 10.29 1.45 -0.99
C HIS A 31 9.22 2.53 -1.18
N MET A 32 7.94 2.17 -1.11
CA MET A 32 6.86 3.15 -1.13
C MET A 32 6.97 4.07 0.10
N PRO A 33 6.97 5.41 -0.07
CA PRO A 33 7.00 6.30 1.08
C PRO A 33 5.80 6.09 2.00
N ILE A 34 6.04 6.30 3.30
CA ILE A 34 5.06 6.06 4.36
C ILE A 34 3.71 6.70 4.03
N GLY A 35 2.63 5.97 4.30
CA GLY A 35 1.25 6.42 4.10
C GLY A 35 0.68 6.22 2.69
N HIS A 36 1.51 6.03 1.66
CA HIS A 36 1.00 5.94 0.28
C HIS A 36 0.32 4.60 -0.01
N LEU A 37 0.82 3.49 0.54
CA LEU A 37 0.14 2.18 0.47
C LEU A 37 -1.25 2.23 1.13
N MET A 38 -1.35 2.96 2.25
CA MET A 38 -2.62 3.20 2.94
C MET A 38 -3.56 4.05 2.08
N SER A 39 -3.07 5.13 1.45
CA SER A 39 -3.86 5.95 0.52
C SER A 39 -4.48 5.10 -0.59
N MET A 40 -3.70 4.23 -1.23
CA MET A 40 -4.20 3.34 -2.29
C MET A 40 -5.28 2.37 -1.79
N ALA A 41 -5.06 1.75 -0.63
CA ALA A 41 -6.06 0.88 -0.01
C ALA A 41 -7.37 1.63 0.32
N TYR A 42 -7.25 2.90 0.75
CA TYR A 42 -8.39 3.74 1.07
C TYR A 42 -9.15 4.20 -0.17
N VAL A 43 -8.48 4.40 -1.30
CA VAL A 43 -9.18 4.62 -2.59
C VAL A 43 -10.08 3.44 -2.93
N SER A 44 -9.59 2.20 -2.76
CA SER A 44 -10.42 1.00 -2.97
C SER A 44 -11.64 0.98 -2.03
N TYR A 45 -11.46 1.37 -0.77
CA TYR A 45 -12.55 1.53 0.20
C TYR A 45 -13.56 2.61 -0.20
N PHE A 46 -13.10 3.80 -0.61
CA PHE A 46 -13.99 4.89 -1.01
C PHE A 46 -14.76 4.55 -2.28
N LYS A 47 -14.12 3.89 -3.25
CA LYS A 47 -14.81 3.38 -4.45
C LYS A 47 -15.90 2.37 -4.10
N TYR A 48 -15.69 1.49 -3.12
CA TYR A 48 -16.75 0.62 -2.61
C TYR A 48 -17.92 1.42 -2.04
N ALA A 49 -17.64 2.40 -1.18
CA ALA A 49 -18.68 3.20 -0.54
C ALA A 49 -19.50 4.00 -1.57
N LEU A 50 -18.85 4.56 -2.59
CA LEU A 50 -19.51 5.30 -3.69
C LEU A 50 -20.50 4.46 -4.51
N LEU A 51 -20.27 3.14 -4.57
CA LEU A 51 -21.09 2.20 -5.35
C LEU A 51 -22.18 1.53 -4.51
N ASN A 52 -21.95 1.32 -3.21
CA ASN A 52 -22.77 0.40 -2.40
C ASN A 52 -23.50 1.06 -1.24
N CYS A 53 -23.25 2.34 -0.94
CA CYS A 53 -23.89 3.03 0.16
C CYS A 53 -24.77 4.17 -0.35
N GLU A 54 -25.93 4.33 0.29
CA GLU A 54 -26.74 5.54 0.10
C GLU A 54 -25.98 6.76 0.64
N MET A 55 -25.94 7.82 -0.15
CA MET A 55 -25.19 9.03 0.16
C MET A 55 -25.92 10.25 -0.37
N THR A 56 -25.86 11.34 0.38
CA THR A 56 -26.18 12.67 -0.11
C THR A 56 -25.16 13.13 -1.15
N ALA A 57 -25.53 14.12 -1.96
CA ALA A 57 -24.60 14.74 -2.92
C ALA A 57 -23.35 15.31 -2.22
N ALA A 58 -23.51 15.89 -1.03
CA ALA A 58 -22.40 16.43 -0.24
C ALA A 58 -21.42 15.35 0.25
N GLU A 59 -21.93 14.20 0.70
CA GLU A 59 -21.09 13.07 1.12
C GLU A 59 -20.34 12.46 -0.07
N ARG A 60 -21.04 12.26 -1.18
CA ARG A 60 -20.43 11.79 -2.43
C ARG A 60 -19.30 12.72 -2.88
N LEU A 61 -19.52 14.04 -2.83
CA LEU A 61 -18.49 15.02 -3.17
C LEU A 61 -17.29 14.94 -2.22
N ARG A 62 -17.51 14.80 -0.91
CA ARG A 62 -16.42 14.65 0.07
C ARG A 62 -15.56 13.41 -0.19
N LEU A 63 -16.17 12.28 -0.58
CA LEU A 63 -15.41 11.08 -0.92
C LEU A 63 -14.63 11.23 -2.22
N LEU A 64 -15.22 11.85 -3.24
CA LEU A 64 -14.52 12.13 -4.50
C LEU A 64 -13.33 13.07 -4.28
N ASP A 65 -13.48 14.11 -3.46
CA ASP A 65 -12.38 15.00 -3.05
C ASP A 65 -11.30 14.24 -2.27
N GLY A 66 -11.70 13.32 -1.39
CA GLY A 66 -10.77 12.41 -0.70
C GLY A 66 -9.94 11.56 -1.66
N ILE A 67 -10.57 10.97 -2.69
CA ILE A 67 -9.89 10.20 -3.72
C ILE A 67 -8.94 11.09 -4.53
N ALA A 68 -9.38 12.29 -4.92
CA ALA A 68 -8.54 13.23 -5.67
C ALA A 68 -7.29 13.63 -4.89
N LYS A 69 -7.42 13.83 -3.57
CA LYS A 69 -6.30 14.12 -2.67
C LYS A 69 -5.30 12.98 -2.52
N CYS A 70 -5.66 11.75 -2.89
CA CYS A 70 -4.73 10.61 -2.90
C CYS A 70 -3.73 10.66 -4.07
N VAL A 71 -3.92 11.53 -5.07
CA VAL A 71 -2.93 11.79 -6.12
C VAL A 71 -1.85 12.72 -5.57
N HIS A 72 -0.84 12.12 -4.92
CA HIS A 72 0.29 12.85 -4.35
C HIS A 72 1.56 12.00 -4.31
N GLY A 73 2.71 12.68 -4.35
CA GLY A 73 4.03 12.02 -4.36
C GLY A 73 4.15 11.05 -5.55
N PRO A 74 4.45 9.76 -5.30
CA PRO A 74 4.53 8.76 -6.36
C PRO A 74 3.17 8.28 -6.89
N ILE A 75 2.04 8.54 -6.20
CA ILE A 75 0.72 8.08 -6.64
C ILE A 75 0.23 8.97 -7.78
N THR A 76 -0.04 8.35 -8.93
CA THR A 76 -0.52 9.02 -10.15
C THR A 76 -2.04 8.92 -10.29
N SER A 77 -2.62 9.77 -11.14
CA SER A 77 -4.05 9.67 -11.51
C SER A 77 -4.37 8.31 -12.15
N GLU A 78 -3.48 7.80 -13.00
CA GLU A 78 -3.62 6.52 -13.68
C GLU A 78 -3.59 5.36 -12.67
N ALA A 79 -2.73 5.45 -11.65
CA ALA A 79 -2.73 4.49 -10.55
C ALA A 79 -4.06 4.49 -9.80
N ILE A 80 -4.64 5.66 -9.50
CA ILE A 80 -5.94 5.76 -8.83
C ILE A 80 -7.08 5.23 -9.70
N GLU A 81 -7.05 5.49 -11.01
CA GLU A 81 -8.09 5.07 -11.94
C GLU A 81 -8.25 3.55 -11.95
N VAL A 82 -7.15 2.79 -12.04
CA VAL A 82 -7.19 1.33 -12.15
C VAL A 82 -7.54 0.60 -10.85
N ILE A 83 -7.57 1.27 -9.70
CA ILE A 83 -7.92 0.64 -8.42
C ILE A 83 -9.40 0.26 -8.44
N ASP A 84 -9.70 -1.02 -8.29
CA ASP A 84 -11.08 -1.49 -8.17
C ASP A 84 -11.64 -1.22 -6.76
N PRO A 85 -12.98 -1.12 -6.62
CA PRO A 85 -13.64 -1.12 -5.32
C PRO A 85 -13.25 -2.31 -4.45
N ALA A 86 -13.14 -2.11 -3.14
CA ALA A 86 -12.84 -3.19 -2.20
C ALA A 86 -13.93 -4.27 -2.20
N CYS A 87 -13.58 -5.54 -2.03
CA CYS A 87 -14.56 -6.59 -1.74
C CYS A 87 -15.02 -6.55 -0.28
N ALA A 88 -16.10 -7.25 0.08
CA ALA A 88 -16.64 -7.27 1.44
C ALA A 88 -15.61 -7.71 2.50
N THR A 89 -14.74 -8.67 2.18
CA THR A 89 -13.66 -9.10 3.08
C THR A 89 -12.60 -8.02 3.28
N ALA A 90 -12.14 -7.39 2.20
CA ALA A 90 -11.17 -6.30 2.28
C ALA A 90 -11.74 -5.09 3.04
N LEU A 91 -13.04 -4.82 2.86
CA LEU A 91 -13.77 -3.80 3.60
C LEU A 91 -13.74 -4.06 5.11
N GLN A 92 -13.99 -5.29 5.54
CA GLN A 92 -13.98 -5.65 6.96
C GLN A 92 -12.59 -5.45 7.57
N ILE A 93 -11.53 -5.87 6.87
CA ILE A 93 -10.14 -5.65 7.31
C ILE A 93 -9.85 -4.15 7.46
N LEU A 94 -10.25 -3.33 6.49
CA LEU A 94 -10.04 -1.89 6.54
C LEU A 94 -10.83 -1.22 7.68
N LYS A 95 -12.04 -1.70 7.99
CA LYS A 95 -12.80 -1.24 9.16
C LYS A 95 -12.09 -1.57 10.47
N GLU A 96 -11.54 -2.77 10.60
CA GLU A 96 -10.78 -3.18 11.78
C GLU A 96 -9.51 -2.33 11.96
N ILE A 97 -8.76 -2.11 10.88
CA ILE A 97 -7.61 -1.20 10.89
C ILE A 97 -8.02 0.22 11.32
N ASN A 98 -9.19 0.71 10.90
CA ASN A 98 -9.66 2.04 11.28
C ASN A 98 -10.08 2.13 12.74
N SER A 99 -10.43 1.01 13.38
CA SER A 99 -10.86 0.98 14.78
C SER A 99 -9.71 1.18 15.77
N VAL A 100 -8.45 0.93 15.36
CA VAL A 100 -7.27 1.05 16.23
C VAL A 100 -6.65 2.46 16.24
N GLY A 101 -7.24 3.42 15.53
CA GLY A 101 -6.77 4.82 15.44
C GLY A 101 -5.73 5.05 14.33
N ARG A 102 -5.59 6.31 13.90
CA ARG A 102 -4.84 6.68 12.69
C ARG A 102 -3.36 6.30 12.73
N GLU A 103 -2.69 6.50 13.86
CA GLU A 103 -1.25 6.21 13.98
C GLU A 103 -0.97 4.72 13.84
N ARG A 104 -1.75 3.88 14.52
CA ARG A 104 -1.64 2.41 14.43
C ARG A 104 -2.02 1.91 13.05
N ALA A 105 -3.03 2.51 12.42
CA ALA A 105 -3.37 2.22 11.03
C ALA A 105 -2.19 2.53 10.10
N CYS A 106 -1.55 3.70 10.23
CA CYS A 106 -0.37 4.03 9.43
C CYS A 106 0.78 3.05 9.67
N GLN A 107 1.03 2.66 10.92
CA GLN A 107 2.05 1.67 11.28
C GLN A 107 1.76 0.29 10.70
N ALA A 108 0.50 -0.14 10.64
CA ALA A 108 0.10 -1.42 10.06
C ALA A 108 0.48 -1.52 8.57
N PHE A 109 0.45 -0.39 7.86
CA PHE A 109 0.89 -0.31 6.46
C PHE A 109 2.40 -0.12 6.29
N HIS A 110 3.15 0.24 7.34
CA HIS A 110 4.57 0.60 7.25
C HIS A 110 5.45 -0.52 6.68
N ASN A 111 5.21 -1.77 7.11
CA ASN A 111 5.98 -2.93 6.66
C ASN A 111 5.42 -3.55 5.35
N GLY A 112 4.34 -2.97 4.81
CA GLY A 112 3.69 -3.45 3.59
C GLY A 112 2.81 -4.70 3.76
N ASP A 113 2.84 -5.41 4.90
CA ASP A 113 2.11 -6.67 5.09
C ASP A 113 0.60 -6.51 4.98
N CYS A 114 0.02 -5.47 5.60
CA CYS A 114 -1.39 -5.16 5.42
C CYS A 114 -1.73 -4.89 3.95
N PHE A 115 -0.85 -4.19 3.23
CA PHE A 115 -1.04 -3.94 1.80
C PHE A 115 -0.99 -5.24 0.99
N ARG A 116 -0.05 -6.15 1.28
CA ARG A 116 0.04 -7.47 0.62
C ARG A 116 -1.23 -8.30 0.83
N ILE A 117 -1.79 -8.30 2.04
CA ILE A 117 -3.05 -8.99 2.34
C ILE A 117 -4.19 -8.41 1.50
N LEU A 118 -4.32 -7.07 1.49
CA LEU A 118 -5.36 -6.40 0.71
C LEU A 118 -5.17 -6.59 -0.80
N ALA A 119 -3.93 -6.59 -1.28
CA ALA A 119 -3.60 -6.82 -2.68
C ALA A 119 -3.93 -8.25 -3.16
N ARG A 120 -3.87 -9.25 -2.27
CA ARG A 120 -4.37 -10.60 -2.58
C ARG A 120 -5.89 -10.64 -2.76
N LEU A 121 -6.61 -9.80 -2.00
CA LEU A 121 -8.07 -9.67 -2.11
C LEU A 121 -8.50 -8.77 -3.27
N ASN A 122 -7.66 -7.79 -3.62
CA ASN A 122 -7.89 -6.86 -4.72
C ASN A 122 -6.59 -6.65 -5.54
N PRO A 123 -6.36 -7.49 -6.58
CA PRO A 123 -5.14 -7.45 -7.38
C PRO A 123 -4.90 -6.12 -8.12
N SER A 124 -5.96 -5.32 -8.32
CA SER A 124 -5.83 -3.98 -8.91
C SER A 124 -4.89 -3.06 -8.12
N LEU A 125 -4.70 -3.30 -6.81
CA LEU A 125 -3.76 -2.57 -5.98
C LEU A 125 -2.31 -2.75 -6.43
N LEU A 126 -1.92 -3.94 -6.90
CA LEU A 126 -0.58 -4.18 -7.45
C LEU A 126 -0.44 -3.53 -8.83
N ARG A 127 -1.47 -3.62 -9.67
CA ARG A 127 -1.49 -2.92 -10.96
C ARG A 127 -1.35 -1.40 -10.78
N ALA A 128 -2.06 -0.84 -9.82
CA ALA A 128 -1.93 0.58 -9.48
C ALA A 128 -0.51 0.92 -9.01
N LEU A 129 0.13 0.03 -8.26
CA LEU A 129 1.49 0.20 -7.76
C LEU A 129 2.52 0.29 -8.89
N GLU A 130 2.31 -0.47 -9.97
CA GLU A 130 3.15 -0.43 -11.18
C GLU A 130 3.04 0.90 -11.93
N LEU A 131 1.91 1.60 -11.79
CA LEU A 131 1.65 2.92 -12.38
C LEU A 131 2.15 4.09 -11.50
N CYS A 132 2.65 3.80 -10.30
CA CYS A 132 3.26 4.80 -9.42
C CYS A 132 4.68 5.19 -9.87
N ARG A 133 5.06 6.46 -9.64
CA ARG A 133 6.36 7.03 -10.01
C ARG A 133 7.38 6.92 -8.86
N LEU A 134 7.92 5.72 -8.65
CA LEU A 134 8.88 5.41 -7.57
C LEU A 134 10.36 5.48 -7.98
N GLY A 135 10.67 5.88 -9.22
CA GLY A 135 12.02 5.79 -9.78
C GLY A 135 12.31 4.41 -10.41
N PRO A 136 13.58 4.13 -10.77
CA PRO A 136 13.95 2.88 -11.42
C PRO A 136 13.75 1.69 -10.48
N VAL A 137 13.02 0.68 -10.96
CA VAL A 137 12.79 -0.56 -10.20
C VAL A 137 13.71 -1.65 -10.74
N PRO A 138 14.45 -2.36 -9.87
CA PRO A 138 15.32 -3.44 -10.30
C PRO A 138 14.52 -4.57 -10.95
N GLU A 139 14.94 -4.97 -12.16
CA GLU A 139 14.42 -6.15 -12.85
C GLU A 139 15.03 -7.47 -12.32
N ARG A 140 16.18 -7.37 -11.63
CA ARG A 140 16.90 -8.51 -11.06
C ARG A 140 17.42 -8.14 -9.66
N PRO A 141 17.59 -9.14 -8.78
CA PRO A 141 18.28 -8.95 -7.49
C PRO A 141 19.61 -8.22 -7.68
N GLN A 142 19.83 -7.20 -6.87
CA GLN A 142 21.13 -6.53 -6.80
C GLN A 142 22.06 -7.42 -5.98
N THR A 143 23.13 -7.92 -6.61
CA THR A 143 24.22 -8.54 -5.86
C THR A 143 24.88 -7.47 -5.01
N ALA A 144 25.01 -7.71 -3.70
CA ALA A 144 25.81 -6.85 -2.84
C ALA A 144 27.20 -6.67 -3.48
N ALA A 145 27.58 -5.42 -3.75
CA ALA A 145 28.93 -5.12 -4.19
C ALA A 145 29.89 -5.67 -3.11
N SER A 146 30.78 -6.56 -3.54
CA SER A 146 31.80 -7.21 -2.71
C SER A 146 32.82 -6.21 -2.18
#